data_AF-Q08D43-F1
#
_entry.id   AF-Q08D43-F1
#
_cell.length_a   1.000
_cell.length_b   1.000
_cell.length_c   1.000
_cell.angle_alpha   90.00
_cell.angle_beta   90.00
_cell.angle_gamma   90.00
#
_symmetry.space_group_name_H-M   'P 1'
#
loop_
_entity.id
_entity.type
_entity.pdbx_description
1 polymer ?
#
loop_
_entity_poly.entity_id
_entity_poly.type
_entity_poly.pdbx_seq_one_letter_code
_entity_poly.pdbx_strand_id
1 'polypeptide(L)'
;MPTFRFQPRRDGIDWRRFSAIDTERITREVDINTLQESINSITFCNLEGEKCPYCQQPVDPVLLKVLKMAQMIIEYLLYCQEHIHSREAQLEERLGEAEAEHERTKDELAKQAEEMKKVKEESKRRKKMIATQQMLLQAGANNYHKCQLCDKAFMNYSYLQGHIQRRHPEITEIERQKKKQVEQMEDGIEELKSKLLKTQAILEEEREMEHKKRLQEAEEARHREETLKRDFERWREEERSKRQDEMDKIMQQFHSQLQEVTLKNSTYESRFHNLESKNSMVPSLGNLADEEERLELKRLQQGMRNLKEELEQQQSGWKKKLKEVQRDHGVEKQELQYENERLKASMTRDQQAVDQQVTKQMQSLKSQIKEKNKLIQNYELTIEDLSRSREVPQVAQVVLPAGAIKDEASEDELDYSLSQNLKTIDDLRRNPDFIKQFRPILEQTLIEKLESLGVKKVGEDVLQCKD
;
A
#
# COMPACT_ATOMS: atom_id res chain seq x y z
N MET A 1 27.56 -2.35 2.12
CA MET A 1 28.10 -3.52 1.39
C MET A 1 29.61 -3.49 1.46
N PRO A 2 30.27 -4.42 2.15
CA PRO A 2 31.72 -4.48 2.18
C PRO A 2 32.26 -5.05 0.87
N THR A 3 33.23 -4.37 0.29
CA THR A 3 33.93 -4.78 -0.93
C THR A 3 34.77 -6.03 -0.65
N PHE A 4 34.59 -7.10 -1.44
CA PHE A 4 35.43 -8.30 -1.34
C PHE A 4 36.90 -7.98 -1.64
N ARG A 5 37.79 -8.47 -0.79
CA ARG A 5 39.25 -8.38 -0.97
C ARG A 5 39.90 -9.63 -0.39
N PHE A 6 40.81 -10.22 -1.15
CA PHE A 6 41.59 -11.36 -0.68
C PHE A 6 42.44 -10.99 0.54
N GLN A 7 42.42 -11.83 1.56
CA GLN A 7 43.20 -11.65 2.78
C GLN A 7 44.67 -12.05 2.60
N PRO A 8 45.62 -11.39 3.28
CA PRO A 8 47.01 -11.82 3.25
C PRO A 8 47.18 -13.18 3.94
N ARG A 9 47.88 -14.11 3.28
CA ARG A 9 48.19 -15.45 3.80
C ARG A 9 49.34 -15.37 4.81
N ARG A 10 49.09 -15.71 6.07
CA ARG A 10 50.08 -15.57 7.15
C ARG A 10 50.32 -16.85 7.95
N ASP A 11 49.43 -17.82 7.84
CA ASP A 11 49.46 -19.03 8.67
C ASP A 11 50.36 -20.10 8.05
N GLY A 12 51.13 -20.82 8.87
CA GLY A 12 51.92 -21.97 8.40
C GLY A 12 51.06 -23.23 8.21
N ILE A 13 51.55 -24.19 7.41
CA ILE A 13 50.86 -25.47 7.24
C ILE A 13 51.27 -26.47 8.33
N ASP A 14 50.29 -27.02 9.03
CA ASP A 14 50.50 -28.20 9.87
C ASP A 14 50.41 -29.47 9.02
N TRP A 15 51.57 -29.87 8.49
CA TRP A 15 51.71 -31.07 7.65
C TRP A 15 51.33 -32.37 8.38
N ARG A 16 51.42 -32.42 9.72
CA ARG A 16 51.06 -33.62 10.49
C ARG A 16 49.55 -33.79 10.56
N ARG A 17 48.84 -32.68 10.78
CA ARG A 17 47.38 -32.67 10.78
C ARG A 17 46.84 -32.97 9.40
N PHE A 18 47.46 -32.41 8.35
CA PHE A 18 47.03 -32.65 6.98
C PHE A 18 47.27 -34.09 6.50
N SER A 19 48.40 -34.71 6.88
CA SER A 19 48.69 -36.10 6.52
C SER A 19 47.82 -37.13 7.26
N ALA A 20 47.23 -36.75 8.40
CA ALA A 20 46.31 -37.58 9.15
C ALA A 20 44.88 -37.58 8.57
N ILE A 21 44.59 -36.69 7.61
CA ILE A 21 43.27 -36.62 6.97
C ILE A 21 43.13 -37.77 5.96
N ASP A 22 42.17 -38.65 6.21
CA ASP A 22 41.77 -39.71 5.29
C ASP A 22 40.77 -39.17 4.24
N THR A 23 41.27 -38.91 3.04
CA THR A 23 40.48 -38.37 1.92
C THR A 23 39.48 -39.38 1.35
N GLU A 24 39.77 -40.67 1.45
CA GLU A 24 38.91 -41.75 0.98
C GLU A 24 37.70 -41.93 1.91
N ARG A 25 37.93 -41.77 3.22
CA ARG A 25 36.83 -41.70 4.21
C ARG A 25 35.95 -40.49 3.98
N ILE A 26 36.52 -39.30 3.80
CA ILE A 26 35.75 -38.06 3.53
C ILE A 26 34.86 -38.24 2.30
N THR A 27 35.39 -38.86 1.24
CA THR A 27 34.64 -39.08 -0.01
C THR A 27 33.51 -40.10 0.17
N ARG A 28 33.77 -41.21 0.88
CA ARG A 28 32.78 -42.28 1.09
C ARG A 28 31.67 -41.89 2.06
N GLU A 29 32.02 -41.19 3.13
CA GLU A 29 31.12 -40.88 4.25
C GLU A 29 30.57 -39.45 4.20
N VAL A 30 31.04 -38.62 3.26
CA VAL A 30 30.68 -37.21 3.15
C VAL A 30 30.88 -36.50 4.48
N ASP A 31 32.06 -36.68 5.08
CA ASP A 31 32.42 -36.12 6.38
C ASP A 31 32.70 -34.61 6.24
N ILE A 32 31.61 -33.84 6.21
CA ILE A 32 31.63 -32.38 6.06
C ILE A 32 32.33 -31.71 7.24
N ASN A 33 32.28 -32.30 8.44
CA ASN A 33 32.89 -31.72 9.62
C ASN A 33 34.42 -31.68 9.49
N THR A 34 35.04 -32.80 9.11
CA THR A 34 36.48 -32.87 8.86
C THR A 34 36.91 -31.94 7.72
N LEU A 35 36.08 -31.81 6.67
CA LEU A 35 36.32 -30.86 5.57
C LEU A 35 36.25 -29.41 6.07
N GLN A 36 35.22 -29.06 6.82
CA GLN A 36 34.98 -27.71 7.34
C GLN A 36 36.09 -27.24 8.27
N GLU A 37 36.59 -28.12 9.13
CA GLU A 37 37.74 -27.83 10.01
C GLU A 37 39.04 -27.59 9.22
N SER A 38 39.17 -28.20 8.04
CA SER A 38 40.36 -28.12 7.20
C SER A 38 40.36 -26.93 6.24
N ILE A 39 39.17 -26.41 5.88
CA ILE A 39 39.01 -25.32 4.91
C ILE A 39 39.81 -24.08 5.30
N ASN A 40 39.74 -23.63 6.55
CA ASN A 40 40.45 -22.43 6.99
C ASN A 40 41.97 -22.60 6.89
N SER A 41 42.48 -23.77 7.32
CA SER A 41 43.90 -24.09 7.28
C SER A 41 44.45 -24.18 5.86
N ILE A 42 43.65 -24.63 4.88
CA ILE A 42 44.07 -24.70 3.47
C ILE A 42 43.95 -23.33 2.80
N THR A 43 42.87 -22.61 3.07
CA THR A 43 42.52 -21.36 2.36
C THR A 43 43.46 -20.23 2.71
N PHE A 44 43.85 -20.10 3.99
CA PHE A 44 44.61 -18.95 4.50
C PHE A 44 46.10 -19.22 4.79
N CYS A 45 46.59 -20.44 4.51
CA CYS A 45 48.01 -20.75 4.72
C CYS A 45 48.94 -20.09 3.69
N ASN A 46 50.15 -19.78 4.14
CA ASN A 46 51.24 -19.29 3.34
C ASN A 46 52.00 -20.46 2.72
N LEU A 47 51.97 -20.56 1.40
CA LEU A 47 52.68 -21.59 0.62
C LEU A 47 54.09 -21.13 0.18
N GLU A 48 54.49 -19.90 0.50
CA GLU A 48 55.76 -19.34 0.05
C GLU A 48 56.93 -19.89 0.86
N GLY A 49 57.82 -20.63 0.19
CA GLY A 49 59.02 -21.19 0.81
C GLY A 49 58.81 -22.55 1.47
N GLU A 50 57.61 -23.13 1.40
CA GLU A 50 57.35 -24.50 1.84
C GLU A 50 58.16 -25.53 1.03
N LYS A 51 58.70 -26.53 1.73
CA LYS A 51 59.57 -27.57 1.16
C LYS A 51 58.96 -28.93 1.40
N CYS A 52 59.24 -29.86 0.48
CA CYS A 52 58.82 -31.24 0.66
C CYS A 52 59.43 -31.81 1.95
N PRO A 53 58.62 -32.35 2.89
CA PRO A 53 59.13 -32.88 4.15
C PRO A 53 60.07 -34.09 3.97
N TYR A 54 59.97 -34.80 2.84
CA TYR A 54 60.75 -36.01 2.57
C TYR A 54 62.06 -35.77 1.82
N CYS A 55 62.08 -34.85 0.85
CA CYS A 55 63.28 -34.59 0.01
C CYS A 55 63.85 -33.17 0.13
N GLN A 56 63.22 -32.29 0.92
CA GLN A 56 63.64 -30.91 1.18
C GLN A 56 63.73 -30.01 -0.08
N GLN A 57 63.26 -30.49 -1.22
CA GLN A 57 63.16 -29.71 -2.45
C GLN A 57 61.97 -28.74 -2.40
N PRO A 58 62.06 -27.57 -3.08
CA PRO A 58 60.92 -26.68 -3.21
C PRO A 58 59.78 -27.36 -3.96
N VAL A 59 58.55 -26.98 -3.61
CA VAL A 59 57.35 -27.45 -4.33
C VAL A 59 57.41 -26.98 -5.79
N ASP A 60 56.94 -27.83 -6.70
CA ASP A 60 56.86 -27.49 -8.12
C ASP A 60 56.10 -26.16 -8.34
N PRO A 61 56.66 -25.20 -9.10
CA PRO A 61 56.04 -23.88 -9.30
C PRO A 61 54.66 -23.90 -9.97
N VAL A 62 54.35 -24.90 -10.80
CA VAL A 62 53.05 -25.02 -11.46
C VAL A 62 52.01 -25.55 -10.47
N LEU A 63 52.34 -26.58 -9.70
CA LEU A 63 51.48 -27.09 -8.62
C LEU A 63 51.22 -26.02 -7.55
N LEU A 64 52.23 -25.23 -7.21
CA LEU A 64 52.09 -24.11 -6.28
C LEU A 64 51.11 -23.05 -6.81
N LYS A 65 51.14 -22.74 -8.11
CA LYS A 65 50.15 -21.85 -8.73
C LYS A 65 48.74 -22.43 -8.69
N VAL A 66 48.58 -23.73 -8.93
CA VAL A 66 47.28 -24.41 -8.83
C VAL A 66 46.72 -24.32 -7.41
N LEU A 67 47.55 -24.57 -6.39
CA LEU A 67 47.14 -24.44 -4.99
C LEU A 67 46.78 -22.99 -4.62
N LYS A 68 47.60 -22.01 -5.03
CA LYS A 68 47.27 -20.58 -4.82
C LYS A 68 45.97 -20.17 -5.52
N MET A 69 45.70 -20.71 -6.71
CA MET A 69 44.41 -20.52 -7.39
C MET A 69 43.26 -21.17 -6.62
N ALA A 70 43.44 -22.39 -6.12
CA ALA A 70 42.45 -23.07 -5.28
C ALA A 70 42.14 -22.27 -4.01
N GLN A 71 43.16 -21.70 -3.34
CA GLN A 71 42.98 -20.82 -2.17
C GLN A 71 42.12 -19.59 -2.49
N MET A 72 42.36 -18.94 -3.63
CA MET A 72 41.55 -17.77 -4.06
C MET A 72 40.12 -18.18 -4.40
N ILE A 73 39.93 -19.32 -5.06
CA ILE A 73 38.60 -19.85 -5.38
C ILE A 73 37.83 -20.16 -4.09
N ILE A 74 38.44 -20.87 -3.14
CA ILE A 74 37.80 -21.25 -1.87
C ILE A 74 37.45 -20.00 -1.05
N GLU A 75 38.36 -19.01 -0.93
CA GLU A 75 38.05 -17.76 -0.21
C GLU A 75 36.88 -17.00 -0.84
N TYR A 76 36.82 -16.95 -2.18
CA TYR A 76 35.70 -16.32 -2.87
C TYR A 76 34.40 -17.08 -2.64
N LEU A 77 34.44 -18.42 -2.64
CA LEU A 77 33.26 -19.25 -2.34
C LEU A 77 32.77 -19.06 -0.91
N LEU A 78 33.67 -18.96 0.08
CA LEU A 78 33.33 -18.66 1.47
C LEU A 78 32.67 -17.28 1.58
N TYR A 79 33.20 -16.27 0.90
CA TYR A 79 32.58 -14.95 0.83
C TYR A 79 31.17 -15.01 0.19
N CYS A 80 31.01 -15.74 -0.91
CA CYS A 80 29.71 -15.93 -1.54
C CYS A 80 28.71 -16.61 -0.59
N GLN A 81 29.15 -17.64 0.14
CA GLN A 81 28.32 -18.35 1.11
C GLN A 81 27.85 -17.42 2.23
N GLU A 82 28.77 -16.68 2.86
CA GLU A 82 28.43 -15.73 3.92
C GLU A 82 27.53 -14.60 3.41
N HIS A 83 27.81 -14.08 2.21
CA HIS A 83 26.99 -13.05 1.58
C HIS A 83 25.57 -13.56 1.27
N ILE A 84 25.43 -14.77 0.73
CA ILE A 84 24.11 -15.37 0.48
C ILE A 84 23.37 -15.58 1.79
N HIS A 85 24.02 -16.15 2.80
CA HIS A 85 23.40 -16.43 4.10
C HIS A 85 22.97 -15.15 4.84
N SER A 86 23.82 -14.12 4.84
CA SER A 86 23.46 -12.81 5.41
C SER A 86 22.27 -12.18 4.69
N ARG A 87 22.21 -12.31 3.36
CA ARG A 87 21.10 -11.76 2.56
C ARG A 87 19.82 -12.56 2.73
N GLU A 88 19.92 -13.88 2.92
CA GLU A 88 18.81 -14.77 3.28
C GLU A 88 18.22 -14.38 4.63
N ALA A 89 19.05 -14.27 5.67
CA ALA A 89 18.61 -13.85 7.00
C ALA A 89 17.92 -12.47 7.00
N GLN A 90 18.46 -11.50 6.24
CA GLN A 90 17.81 -10.19 6.07
C GLN A 90 16.46 -10.25 5.36
N LEU A 91 16.29 -11.18 4.40
CA LEU A 91 15.02 -11.37 3.71
C LEU A 91 14.00 -12.07 4.61
N GLU A 92 14.43 -13.05 5.41
CA GLU A 92 13.59 -13.71 6.41
C GLU A 92 13.10 -12.74 7.48
N GLU A 93 13.97 -11.87 8.01
CA GLU A 93 13.58 -10.84 8.97
C GLU A 93 12.54 -9.87 8.39
N ARG A 94 12.80 -9.35 7.18
CA ARG A 94 11.85 -8.46 6.48
C ARG A 94 10.52 -9.14 6.16
N LEU A 95 10.54 -10.44 5.86
CA LEU A 95 9.32 -11.20 5.64
C LEU A 95 8.53 -11.31 6.95
N GLY A 96 9.17 -11.64 8.06
CA GLY A 96 8.52 -11.72 9.38
C GLY A 96 7.92 -10.37 9.82
N GLU A 97 8.63 -9.26 9.59
CA GLU A 97 8.11 -7.92 9.85
C GLU A 97 6.86 -7.60 9.00
N ALA A 98 6.89 -7.95 7.71
CA ALA A 98 5.79 -7.72 6.79
C ALA A 98 4.56 -8.58 7.14
N GLU A 99 4.77 -9.84 7.54
CA GLU A 99 3.71 -10.74 8.01
C GLU A 99 3.06 -10.21 9.30
N ALA A 100 3.86 -9.72 10.23
CA ALA A 100 3.36 -9.13 11.47
C ALA A 100 2.54 -7.84 11.21
N GLU A 101 2.97 -6.99 10.27
CA GLU A 101 2.21 -5.80 9.87
C GLU A 101 0.92 -6.17 9.12
N HIS A 102 0.97 -7.18 8.26
CA HIS A 102 -0.20 -7.69 7.58
C HIS A 102 -1.25 -8.22 8.58
N GLU A 103 -0.84 -8.97 9.61
CA GLU A 103 -1.79 -9.47 10.60
C GLU A 103 -2.38 -8.33 11.45
N ARG A 104 -1.58 -7.33 11.83
CA ARG A 104 -2.07 -6.11 12.51
C ARG A 104 -3.13 -5.37 11.69
N THR A 105 -2.84 -5.13 10.41
CA THR A 105 -3.76 -4.39 9.51
C THR A 105 -5.04 -5.17 9.24
N LYS A 106 -4.94 -6.51 9.12
CA LYS A 106 -6.09 -7.40 8.99
C LYS A 106 -6.99 -7.38 10.23
N ASP A 107 -6.42 -7.42 11.43
CA ASP A 107 -7.18 -7.30 12.68
C ASP A 107 -7.90 -5.95 12.80
N GLU A 108 -7.22 -4.87 12.42
CA GLU A 108 -7.81 -3.53 12.41
C GLU A 108 -8.96 -3.44 11.39
N LEU A 109 -8.78 -3.99 10.19
CA LEU A 109 -9.83 -4.06 9.18
C LEU A 109 -11.05 -4.86 9.67
N ALA A 110 -10.82 -5.96 10.40
CA ALA A 110 -11.90 -6.75 10.99
C ALA A 110 -12.68 -5.97 12.06
N LYS A 111 -11.98 -5.20 12.90
CA LYS A 111 -12.62 -4.30 13.89
C LYS A 111 -13.47 -3.24 13.22
N GLN A 112 -12.92 -2.54 12.22
CA GLN A 112 -13.63 -1.52 11.47
C GLN A 112 -14.86 -2.09 10.74
N ALA A 113 -14.76 -3.30 10.19
CA ALA A 113 -15.89 -3.97 9.56
C ALA A 113 -17.03 -4.27 10.56
N GLU A 114 -16.70 -4.70 11.77
CA GLU A 114 -17.68 -4.96 12.83
C GLU A 114 -18.31 -3.66 13.36
N GLU A 115 -17.55 -2.58 13.49
CA GLU A 115 -18.09 -1.26 13.84
C GLU A 115 -19.06 -0.74 12.76
N MET A 116 -18.67 -0.86 11.49
CA MET A 116 -19.53 -0.50 10.36
C MET A 116 -20.83 -1.31 10.34
N LYS A 117 -20.79 -2.58 10.74
CA LYS A 117 -21.99 -3.40 10.89
C LYS A 117 -22.89 -2.89 12.01
N LYS A 118 -22.32 -2.60 13.20
CA LYS A 118 -23.07 -2.04 14.35
C LYS A 118 -23.75 -0.72 13.99
N VAL A 119 -23.03 0.20 13.35
CA VAL A 119 -23.58 1.50 12.90
C VAL A 119 -24.70 1.31 11.87
N LYS A 120 -24.56 0.36 10.94
CA LYS A 120 -25.63 0.02 9.97
C LYS A 120 -26.88 -0.53 10.67
N GLU A 121 -26.73 -1.40 11.66
CA GLU A 121 -27.86 -1.92 12.43
C GLU A 121 -28.55 -0.83 13.24
N GLU A 122 -27.79 0.06 13.88
CA GLU A 122 -28.33 1.20 14.61
C GLU A 122 -29.09 2.16 13.69
N SER A 123 -28.52 2.49 12.52
CA SER A 123 -29.18 3.31 11.50
C SER A 123 -30.52 2.69 11.07
N LYS A 124 -30.57 1.37 10.85
CA LYS A 124 -31.81 0.65 10.54
C LYS A 124 -32.83 0.75 11.68
N ARG A 125 -32.41 0.63 12.94
CA ARG A 125 -33.29 0.78 14.11
C ARG A 125 -33.88 2.19 14.20
N ARG A 126 -33.04 3.23 14.07
CA ARG A 126 -33.47 4.64 14.09
C ARG A 126 -34.49 4.92 12.98
N LYS A 127 -34.27 4.42 11.75
CA LYS A 127 -35.23 4.54 10.64
C LYS A 127 -36.60 3.94 10.97
N LYS A 128 -36.63 2.74 11.57
CA LYS A 128 -37.89 2.09 12.00
C LYS A 128 -38.62 2.88 13.10
N MET A 129 -37.87 3.40 14.07
CA MET A 129 -38.43 4.22 15.15
C MET A 129 -39.09 5.49 14.60
N ILE A 130 -38.41 6.20 13.69
CA ILE A 130 -38.94 7.40 13.04
C ILE A 130 -40.22 7.07 12.25
N ALA A 131 -40.22 5.98 11.47
CA ALA A 131 -41.42 5.55 10.73
C ALA A 131 -42.60 5.24 11.68
N THR A 132 -42.33 4.61 12.82
CA THR A 132 -43.36 4.29 13.82
C THR A 132 -43.91 5.55 14.49
N GLN A 133 -43.05 6.50 14.86
CA GLN A 133 -43.47 7.79 15.41
C GLN A 133 -44.31 8.58 14.40
N GLN A 134 -43.92 8.56 13.11
CA GLN A 134 -44.69 9.20 12.05
C GLN A 134 -46.09 8.60 11.90
N MET A 135 -46.22 7.26 12.00
CA MET A 135 -47.53 6.58 12.00
C MET A 135 -48.37 6.93 13.24
N LEU A 136 -47.77 7.00 14.43
CA LEU A 136 -48.48 7.35 15.67
C LEU A 136 -49.01 8.79 15.65
N LEU A 137 -48.23 9.72 15.10
CA LEU A 137 -48.67 11.11 14.87
C LEU A 137 -49.86 11.18 13.89
N GLN A 138 -49.90 10.27 12.90
CA GLN A 138 -51.01 10.15 11.95
C GLN A 138 -52.28 9.53 12.57
N ALA A 139 -52.11 8.58 13.49
CA ALA A 139 -53.21 7.88 14.16
C ALA A 139 -53.86 8.68 15.32
N GLY A 140 -53.19 9.73 15.83
CA GLY A 140 -53.72 10.61 16.87
C GLY A 140 -54.83 11.57 16.40
N ALA A 141 -55.12 11.62 15.10
CA ALA A 141 -56.10 12.52 14.51
C ALA A 141 -57.52 11.91 14.46
N ASN A 142 -58.19 11.92 15.63
CA ASN A 142 -59.65 11.94 15.87
C ASN A 142 -60.48 10.65 15.73
N ASN A 143 -61.44 10.49 16.66
CA ASN A 143 -62.72 9.80 16.36
C ASN A 143 -63.95 10.27 17.18
N TYR A 144 -63.89 11.40 17.92
CA TYR A 144 -65.10 12.04 18.51
C TYR A 144 -64.91 13.55 18.68
N HIS A 145 -65.94 14.33 18.36
CA HIS A 145 -65.93 15.79 18.50
C HIS A 145 -66.64 16.21 19.79
N LYS A 146 -65.88 16.43 20.86
CA LYS A 146 -66.40 16.90 22.15
C LYS A 146 -66.68 18.41 22.11
N CYS A 147 -67.82 18.82 22.66
CA CYS A 147 -68.06 20.22 22.95
C CYS A 147 -67.18 20.67 24.11
N GLN A 148 -66.53 21.82 23.98
CA GLN A 148 -65.64 22.37 25.01
C GLN A 148 -66.40 23.24 26.03
N LEU A 149 -67.71 23.42 25.82
CA LEU A 149 -68.58 24.29 26.60
C LEU A 149 -69.63 23.50 27.40
N CYS A 150 -69.78 22.20 27.12
CA CYS A 150 -70.54 21.23 27.91
C CYS A 150 -70.09 19.80 27.58
N ASP A 151 -70.47 18.81 28.39
CA ASP A 151 -69.94 17.44 28.30
C ASP A 151 -70.48 16.58 27.13
N LYS A 152 -70.99 17.19 26.06
CA LYS A 152 -71.59 16.47 24.92
C LYS A 152 -70.56 16.13 23.86
N ALA A 153 -70.46 14.85 23.51
CA ALA A 153 -69.63 14.36 22.41
C ALA A 153 -70.50 14.04 21.19
N PHE A 154 -70.02 14.44 20.02
CA PHE A 154 -70.72 14.26 18.76
C PHE A 154 -69.91 13.38 17.82
N MET A 155 -70.60 12.44 17.16
CA MET A 155 -69.99 11.53 16.19
C MET A 155 -69.50 12.23 14.92
N ASN A 156 -70.05 13.41 14.60
CA ASN A 156 -69.67 14.19 13.43
C ASN A 156 -69.52 15.66 13.84
N TYR A 157 -68.49 16.32 13.33
CA TYR A 157 -68.19 17.73 13.60
C TYR A 157 -69.37 18.66 13.27
N SER A 158 -70.15 18.32 12.24
CA SER A 158 -71.36 19.06 11.85
C SER A 158 -72.41 19.12 12.97
N TYR A 159 -72.59 18.04 13.73
CA TYR A 159 -73.53 18.01 14.85
C TYR A 159 -73.02 18.81 16.06
N LEU A 160 -71.71 18.81 16.30
CA LEU A 160 -71.09 19.68 17.30
C LEU A 160 -71.30 21.16 16.94
N GLN A 161 -71.07 21.54 15.70
CA GLN A 161 -71.24 22.92 15.23
C GLN A 161 -72.69 23.40 15.40
N GLY A 162 -73.67 22.58 15.00
CA GLY A 162 -75.09 22.89 15.21
C GLY A 162 -75.52 22.91 16.68
N HIS A 163 -74.78 22.24 17.58
CA HIS A 163 -75.00 22.33 19.02
C HIS A 163 -74.48 23.65 19.59
N ILE A 164 -73.25 24.05 19.25
CA ILE A 164 -72.62 25.30 19.71
C ILE A 164 -73.48 26.51 19.28
N GLN A 165 -73.92 26.53 18.02
CA GLN A 165 -74.67 27.65 17.46
C GLN A 165 -76.07 27.86 18.08
N ARG A 166 -76.68 26.81 18.64
CA ARG A 166 -78.03 26.88 19.26
C ARG A 166 -78.02 27.05 20.78
N ARG A 167 -76.89 26.76 21.43
CA ARG A 167 -76.79 26.72 22.90
C ARG A 167 -75.72 27.67 23.46
N HIS A 168 -74.79 28.14 22.63
CA HIS A 168 -73.72 29.08 22.98
C HIS A 168 -73.59 30.25 21.98
N PRO A 169 -74.68 31.00 21.68
CA PRO A 169 -74.69 32.03 20.63
C PRO A 169 -73.84 33.27 20.94
N GLU A 170 -73.70 33.69 22.20
CA GLU A 170 -72.90 34.88 22.57
C GLU A 170 -71.39 34.67 22.35
N ILE A 171 -70.91 33.43 22.46
CA ILE A 171 -69.52 33.05 22.19
C ILE A 171 -69.27 32.95 20.68
N THR A 172 -70.32 32.71 19.88
CA THR A 172 -70.24 32.49 18.42
C THR A 172 -69.77 33.73 17.67
N GLU A 173 -70.03 34.95 18.17
CA GLU A 173 -69.59 36.21 17.55
C GLU A 173 -68.07 36.44 17.75
N ILE A 174 -67.58 36.21 18.97
CA ILE A 174 -66.15 36.29 19.33
C ILE A 174 -65.37 35.16 18.66
N GLU A 175 -65.94 33.95 18.63
CA GLU A 175 -65.40 32.82 17.87
C GLU A 175 -65.39 33.10 16.37
N ARG A 176 -66.36 33.82 15.79
CA ARG A 176 -66.33 34.21 14.38
C ARG A 176 -65.17 35.14 14.05
N GLN A 177 -64.87 36.11 14.90
CA GLN A 177 -63.71 36.99 14.71
C GLN A 177 -62.38 36.22 14.88
N LYS A 178 -62.27 35.37 15.92
CA LYS A 178 -61.11 34.49 16.09
C LYS A 178 -60.97 33.49 14.94
N LYS A 179 -62.08 32.95 14.43
CA LYS A 179 -62.11 32.04 13.28
C LYS A 179 -61.63 32.71 12.01
N LYS A 180 -61.99 33.98 11.76
CA LYS A 180 -61.42 34.74 10.63
C LYS A 180 -59.91 34.97 10.77
N GLN A 181 -59.41 35.23 11.98
CA GLN A 181 -57.96 35.32 12.22
C GLN A 181 -57.26 33.96 12.06
N VAL A 182 -57.87 32.88 12.54
CA VAL A 182 -57.34 31.52 12.41
C VAL A 182 -57.34 31.09 10.94
N GLU A 183 -58.41 31.36 10.18
CA GLU A 183 -58.51 31.07 8.74
C GLU A 183 -57.44 31.83 7.95
N GLN A 184 -57.18 33.10 8.27
CA GLN A 184 -56.06 33.86 7.68
C GLN A 184 -54.68 33.28 8.04
N MET A 185 -54.50 32.79 9.28
CA MET A 185 -53.26 32.12 9.66
C MET A 185 -53.12 30.74 9.00
N GLU A 186 -54.21 30.00 8.85
CA GLU A 186 -54.25 28.69 8.18
C GLU A 186 -53.92 28.84 6.70
N ASP A 187 -54.50 29.83 6.02
CA ASP A 187 -54.15 30.18 4.63
C ASP A 187 -52.67 30.54 4.50
N GLY A 188 -52.13 31.33 5.44
CA GLY A 188 -50.71 31.67 5.50
C GLY A 188 -49.81 30.45 5.75
N ILE A 189 -50.22 29.52 6.62
CA ILE A 189 -49.51 28.26 6.89
C ILE A 189 -49.56 27.35 5.66
N GLU A 190 -50.70 27.28 4.97
CA GLU A 190 -50.86 26.46 3.77
C GLU A 190 -50.00 27.00 2.62
N GLU A 191 -49.95 28.32 2.45
CA GLU A 191 -49.05 28.97 1.50
C GLU A 191 -47.57 28.69 1.84
N LEU A 192 -47.19 28.76 3.13
CA LEU A 192 -45.84 28.46 3.58
C LEU A 192 -45.49 26.98 3.39
N LYS A 193 -46.39 26.04 3.65
CA LYS A 193 -46.21 24.61 3.37
C LYS A 193 -46.02 24.36 1.88
N SER A 194 -46.85 24.98 1.04
CA SER A 194 -46.71 24.90 -0.42
C SER A 194 -45.36 25.45 -0.89
N LYS A 195 -44.92 26.59 -0.35
CA LYS A 195 -43.58 27.15 -0.66
C LYS A 195 -42.47 26.22 -0.20
N LEU A 196 -42.56 25.65 1.00
CA LEU A 196 -41.58 24.72 1.56
C LEU A 196 -41.47 23.43 0.73
N LEU A 197 -42.59 22.86 0.31
CA LEU A 197 -42.58 21.66 -0.55
C LEU A 197 -41.94 21.96 -1.90
N LYS A 198 -42.22 23.12 -2.50
CA LYS A 198 -41.59 23.55 -3.76
C LYS A 198 -40.08 23.74 -3.60
N THR A 199 -39.64 24.43 -2.55
CA THR A 199 -38.21 24.62 -2.30
C THR A 199 -37.50 23.32 -1.98
N GLN A 200 -38.15 22.42 -1.23
CA GLN A 200 -37.60 21.08 -0.96
C GLN A 200 -37.43 20.28 -2.25
N ALA A 201 -38.42 20.29 -3.15
CA ALA A 201 -38.33 19.60 -4.44
C ALA A 201 -37.19 20.17 -5.32
N ILE A 202 -37.04 21.49 -5.38
CA ILE A 202 -35.95 22.14 -6.11
C ILE A 202 -34.58 21.76 -5.52
N LEU A 203 -34.44 21.78 -4.20
CA LEU A 203 -33.18 21.41 -3.54
C LEU A 203 -32.83 19.92 -3.74
N GLU A 204 -33.83 19.05 -3.80
CA GLU A 204 -33.63 17.64 -4.08
C GLU A 204 -33.19 17.41 -5.53
N GLU A 205 -33.81 18.10 -6.49
CA GLU A 205 -33.38 18.10 -7.89
C GLU A 205 -31.97 18.67 -8.09
N GLU A 206 -31.62 19.78 -7.42
CA GLU A 206 -30.26 20.35 -7.44
C GLU A 206 -29.22 19.35 -6.90
N ARG A 207 -29.53 18.66 -5.80
CA ARG A 207 -28.65 17.63 -5.22
C ARG A 207 -28.47 16.45 -6.18
N GLU A 208 -29.53 15.99 -6.84
CA GLU A 208 -29.43 14.92 -7.83
C GLU A 208 -28.60 15.33 -9.04
N MET A 209 -28.79 16.56 -9.52
CA MET A 209 -28.03 17.11 -10.65
C MET A 209 -26.54 17.26 -10.30
N GLU A 210 -26.23 17.76 -9.10
CA GLU A 210 -24.86 17.86 -8.61
C GLU A 210 -24.23 16.47 -8.44
N HIS A 211 -24.99 15.49 -7.93
CA HIS A 211 -24.52 14.12 -7.79
C HIS A 211 -24.19 13.49 -9.15
N LYS A 212 -25.06 13.65 -10.15
CA LYS A 212 -24.83 13.18 -11.53
C LYS A 212 -23.59 13.84 -12.13
N LYS A 213 -23.42 15.16 -11.95
CA LYS A 213 -22.25 15.90 -12.42
C LYS A 213 -20.95 15.37 -11.80
N ARG A 214 -20.93 15.14 -10.48
CA ARG A 214 -19.76 14.57 -9.78
C ARG A 214 -19.42 13.15 -10.27
N LEU A 215 -20.42 12.33 -10.53
CA LEU A 215 -20.23 10.99 -11.12
C LEU A 215 -19.59 11.06 -12.50
N GLN A 216 -20.11 11.94 -13.36
CA GLN A 216 -19.57 12.16 -14.71
C GLN A 216 -18.13 12.68 -14.67
N GLU A 217 -17.82 13.68 -13.83
CA GLU A 217 -16.47 14.22 -13.68
C GLU A 217 -15.48 13.14 -13.19
N ALA A 218 -15.92 12.27 -12.28
CA ALA A 218 -15.12 11.14 -11.80
C ALA A 218 -14.89 10.08 -12.89
N GLU A 219 -15.89 9.79 -13.73
CA GLU A 219 -15.75 8.90 -14.88
C GLU A 219 -14.78 9.46 -15.92
N GLU A 220 -14.89 10.73 -16.27
CA GLU A 220 -13.98 11.41 -17.19
C GLU A 220 -12.55 11.43 -16.64
N ALA A 221 -12.38 11.66 -15.33
CA ALA A 221 -11.08 11.60 -14.68
C ALA A 221 -10.46 10.20 -14.76
N ARG A 222 -11.24 9.14 -14.48
CA ARG A 222 -10.78 7.75 -14.62
C ARG A 222 -10.40 7.44 -16.06
N HIS A 223 -11.20 7.86 -17.04
CA HIS A 223 -10.89 7.64 -18.45
C HIS A 223 -9.58 8.35 -18.84
N ARG A 224 -9.36 9.59 -18.39
CA ARG A 224 -8.10 10.33 -18.63
C ARG A 224 -6.91 9.60 -18.03
N GLU A 225 -7.02 9.15 -16.78
CA GLU A 225 -5.96 8.38 -16.11
C GLU A 225 -5.64 7.08 -16.86
N GLU A 226 -6.67 6.32 -17.26
CA GLU A 226 -6.48 5.09 -18.02
C GLU A 226 -5.83 5.34 -19.39
N THR A 227 -6.18 6.43 -20.09
CA THR A 227 -5.52 6.78 -21.35
C THR A 227 -4.04 7.10 -21.15
N LEU A 228 -3.70 7.91 -20.14
CA LEU A 228 -2.30 8.21 -19.81
C LEU A 228 -1.53 6.96 -19.44
N LYS A 229 -2.14 6.04 -18.70
CA LYS A 229 -1.54 4.75 -18.34
C LYS A 229 -1.26 3.90 -19.57
N ARG A 230 -2.23 3.76 -20.49
CA ARG A 230 -2.05 3.02 -21.74
C ARG A 230 -0.95 3.61 -22.61
N ASP A 231 -0.88 4.93 -22.73
CA ASP A 231 0.14 5.59 -23.53
C ASP A 231 1.54 5.44 -22.92
N PHE A 232 1.63 5.49 -21.59
CA PHE A 232 2.88 5.22 -20.88
C PHE A 232 3.34 3.76 -21.02
N GLU A 233 2.43 2.80 -20.95
CA GLU A 233 2.72 1.38 -21.19
C GLU A 233 3.19 1.14 -22.63
N ARG A 234 2.53 1.77 -23.62
CA ARG A 234 2.93 1.72 -25.03
C ARG A 234 4.33 2.27 -25.24
N TRP A 235 4.61 3.47 -24.74
CA TRP A 235 5.94 4.08 -24.80
C TRP A 235 7.01 3.19 -24.15
N ARG A 236 6.70 2.60 -22.98
CA ARG A 236 7.61 1.67 -22.29
C ARG A 236 7.92 0.43 -23.13
N GLU A 237 6.93 -0.11 -23.85
CA GLU A 237 7.12 -1.26 -24.73
C GLU A 237 7.95 -0.88 -25.97
N GLU A 238 7.64 0.24 -26.62
CA GLU A 238 8.40 0.76 -27.76
C GLU A 238 9.88 0.97 -27.40
N GLU A 239 10.12 1.52 -26.21
CA GLU A 239 11.45 1.80 -25.71
C GLU A 239 12.22 0.50 -25.37
N ARG A 240 11.52 -0.54 -24.87
CA ARG A 240 12.12 -1.88 -24.71
C ARG A 240 12.42 -2.55 -26.05
N SER A 241 11.51 -2.44 -27.02
CA SER A 241 11.69 -2.98 -28.37
C SER A 241 12.89 -2.34 -29.06
N LYS A 242 13.05 -1.00 -28.99
CA LYS A 242 14.20 -0.31 -29.57
C LYS A 242 15.54 -0.80 -28.99
N ARG A 243 15.61 -0.96 -27.67
CA ARG A 243 16.83 -1.51 -27.02
C ARG A 243 17.09 -2.95 -27.45
N GLN A 244 16.05 -3.78 -27.57
CA GLN A 244 16.20 -5.14 -28.07
C GLN A 244 16.70 -5.15 -29.52
N ASP A 245 16.14 -4.31 -30.39
CA ASP A 245 16.56 -4.17 -31.78
C ASP A 245 18.03 -3.71 -31.91
N GLU A 246 18.47 -2.79 -31.05
CA GLU A 246 19.88 -2.36 -30.99
C GLU A 246 20.81 -3.49 -30.53
N MET A 247 20.41 -4.25 -29.51
CA MET A 247 21.16 -5.41 -29.05
C MET A 247 21.24 -6.50 -30.14
N ASP A 248 20.14 -6.76 -30.83
CA ASP A 248 20.09 -7.73 -31.92
C ASP A 248 20.98 -7.31 -33.11
N LYS A 249 21.01 -6.01 -33.45
CA LYS A 249 21.95 -5.47 -34.45
C LYS A 249 23.40 -5.68 -34.03
N ILE A 250 23.76 -5.41 -32.77
CA ILE A 250 25.11 -5.64 -32.25
C ILE A 250 25.46 -7.13 -32.28
N MET A 251 24.54 -8.00 -31.87
CA MET A 251 24.72 -9.45 -31.90
C MET A 251 24.91 -9.97 -33.33
N GLN A 252 24.15 -9.46 -34.29
CA GLN A 252 24.34 -9.78 -35.72
C GLN A 252 25.72 -9.34 -36.22
N GLN A 253 26.17 -8.12 -35.87
CA GLN A 253 27.49 -7.62 -36.24
C GLN A 253 28.62 -8.49 -35.65
N PHE A 254 28.50 -8.91 -34.39
CA PHE A 254 29.46 -9.83 -33.79
C PHE A 254 29.44 -11.20 -34.47
N HIS A 255 28.26 -11.72 -34.78
CA HIS A 255 28.12 -13.02 -35.42
C HIS A 255 28.75 -13.02 -36.83
N SER A 256 28.48 -11.98 -37.64
CA SER A 256 29.05 -11.87 -38.98
C SER A 256 30.58 -11.79 -38.95
N GLN A 257 31.15 -11.12 -37.95
CA GLN A 257 32.60 -11.04 -37.82
C GLN A 257 33.23 -12.31 -37.29
N LEU A 258 32.58 -13.02 -36.36
CA LEU A 258 33.03 -14.34 -35.95
C LEU A 258 33.05 -15.29 -37.15
N GLN A 259 32.01 -15.28 -37.99
CA GLN A 259 31.98 -16.06 -39.23
C GLN A 259 33.13 -15.69 -40.18
N GLU A 260 33.40 -14.39 -40.37
CA GLU A 260 34.52 -13.93 -41.20
C GLU A 260 35.87 -14.42 -40.67
N VAL A 261 36.07 -14.37 -39.35
CA VAL A 261 37.28 -14.89 -38.68
C VAL A 261 37.39 -16.41 -38.84
N THR A 262 36.30 -17.16 -38.65
CA THR A 262 36.29 -18.61 -38.85
C THR A 262 36.64 -18.98 -40.29
N LEU A 263 36.06 -18.27 -41.28
CA LEU A 263 36.37 -18.50 -42.69
C LEU A 263 37.85 -18.23 -43.00
N LYS A 264 38.37 -17.09 -42.52
CA LYS A 264 39.79 -16.75 -42.65
C LYS A 264 40.68 -17.81 -42.00
N ASN A 265 40.34 -18.28 -40.80
CA ASN A 265 41.09 -19.30 -40.09
C ASN A 265 41.14 -20.63 -40.87
N SER A 266 40.00 -21.10 -41.39
CA SER A 266 39.95 -22.29 -42.26
C SER A 266 40.79 -22.14 -43.54
N THR A 267 40.81 -20.93 -44.11
CA THR A 267 41.64 -20.61 -45.28
C THR A 267 43.13 -20.67 -44.93
N TYR A 268 43.52 -20.16 -43.76
CA TYR A 268 44.90 -20.24 -43.27
C TYR A 268 45.31 -21.67 -42.96
N GLU A 269 44.45 -22.46 -42.30
CA GLU A 269 44.67 -23.89 -42.03
C GLU A 269 44.88 -24.67 -43.33
N SER A 270 44.03 -24.44 -44.34
CA SER A 270 44.16 -25.08 -45.66
C SER A 270 45.47 -24.70 -46.36
N ARG A 271 45.92 -23.43 -46.24
CA ARG A 271 47.21 -22.99 -46.78
C ARG A 271 48.38 -23.62 -46.03
N PHE A 272 48.28 -23.72 -44.71
CA PHE A 272 49.29 -24.34 -43.86
C PHE A 272 49.44 -25.83 -44.20
N HIS A 273 48.33 -26.54 -44.34
CA HIS A 273 48.33 -27.97 -44.68
C HIS A 273 48.89 -28.23 -46.09
N ASN A 274 48.60 -27.36 -47.06
CA ASN A 274 49.21 -27.43 -48.39
C ASN A 274 50.73 -27.25 -48.34
N LEU A 275 51.21 -26.31 -47.51
CA LEU A 275 52.65 -26.09 -47.31
C LEU A 275 53.32 -27.29 -46.64
N GLU A 276 52.71 -27.85 -45.59
CA GLU A 276 53.17 -29.10 -44.97
C GLU A 276 53.22 -30.26 -45.96
N SER A 277 52.21 -30.42 -46.80
CA SER A 277 52.18 -31.50 -47.81
C SER A 277 53.29 -31.35 -48.84
N LYS A 278 53.59 -30.11 -49.27
CA LYS A 278 54.71 -29.81 -50.19
C LYS A 278 56.04 -30.08 -49.52
N ASN A 279 56.17 -29.76 -48.23
CA ASN A 279 57.36 -30.03 -47.43
C ASN A 279 57.58 -31.54 -47.20
N SER A 280 56.50 -32.32 -47.11
CA SER A 280 56.52 -33.78 -46.99
C SER A 280 56.83 -34.53 -48.29
N MET A 281 56.74 -33.87 -49.46
CA MET A 281 57.03 -34.49 -50.76
C MET A 281 58.50 -34.36 -51.20
N VAL A 282 59.36 -33.74 -50.39
CA VAL A 282 60.81 -33.67 -50.64
C VAL A 282 61.51 -34.87 -49.97
N PRO A 283 62.11 -35.82 -50.71
CA PRO A 283 62.78 -36.96 -50.10
C PRO A 283 64.08 -36.54 -49.41
N SER A 284 64.34 -37.15 -48.25
CA SER A 284 65.55 -37.03 -47.45
C SER A 284 66.81 -37.38 -48.26
N LEU A 285 67.51 -36.36 -48.77
CA LEU A 285 68.87 -36.47 -49.30
C LEU A 285 69.69 -35.28 -48.80
N GLY A 286 70.51 -35.56 -47.78
CA GLY A 286 71.70 -34.83 -47.33
C GLY A 286 71.83 -33.32 -47.59
N ASN A 287 71.57 -32.54 -46.55
CA ASN A 287 72.46 -31.49 -46.01
C ASN A 287 73.22 -30.57 -46.98
N LEU A 288 72.53 -30.00 -47.96
CA LEU A 288 72.81 -28.65 -48.43
C LEU A 288 71.47 -27.91 -48.41
N ALA A 289 71.24 -27.09 -47.39
CA ALA A 289 70.08 -26.20 -47.39
C ALA A 289 70.27 -25.23 -48.57
N ASP A 290 69.49 -25.39 -49.62
CA ASP A 290 69.46 -24.43 -50.72
C ASP A 290 69.14 -23.04 -50.14
N GLU A 291 69.87 -22.01 -50.55
CA GLU A 291 69.61 -20.61 -50.14
C GLU A 291 68.15 -20.22 -50.36
N GLU A 292 67.49 -20.84 -51.34
CA GLU A 292 66.08 -20.69 -51.67
C GLU A 292 65.13 -21.21 -50.57
N GLU A 293 65.43 -22.35 -49.96
CA GLU A 293 64.65 -22.93 -48.85
C GLU A 293 64.79 -22.08 -47.57
N ARG A 294 66.00 -21.52 -47.35
CA ARG A 294 66.28 -20.59 -46.26
C ARG A 294 65.57 -19.25 -46.45
N LEU A 295 65.44 -18.80 -47.70
CA LEU A 295 64.66 -17.63 -48.09
C LEU A 295 63.15 -17.86 -47.92
N GLU A 296 62.65 -19.04 -48.27
CA GLU A 296 61.24 -19.42 -48.07
C GLU A 296 60.89 -19.51 -46.59
N LEU A 297 61.74 -20.12 -45.76
CA LEU A 297 61.53 -20.18 -44.32
C LEU A 297 61.50 -18.77 -43.71
N LYS A 298 62.36 -17.85 -44.16
CA LYS A 298 62.32 -16.43 -43.78
C LYS A 298 61.02 -15.77 -44.22
N ARG A 299 60.53 -16.01 -45.44
CA ARG A 299 59.23 -15.47 -45.92
C ARG A 299 58.06 -16.00 -45.10
N LEU A 300 58.05 -17.28 -44.76
CA LEU A 300 57.04 -17.90 -43.90
C LEU A 300 57.06 -17.32 -42.49
N GLN A 301 58.25 -17.17 -41.90
CA GLN A 301 58.44 -16.58 -40.58
C GLN A 301 58.09 -15.08 -40.56
N GLN A 302 58.26 -14.37 -41.68
CA GLN A 302 57.80 -13.00 -41.86
C GLN A 302 56.27 -12.94 -42.00
N GLY A 303 55.66 -13.85 -42.77
CA GLY A 303 54.21 -13.96 -42.91
C GLY A 303 53.50 -14.27 -41.60
N MET A 304 54.05 -15.18 -40.80
CA MET A 304 53.59 -15.48 -39.43
C MET A 304 53.68 -14.27 -38.50
N ARG A 305 54.75 -13.47 -38.61
CA ARG A 305 54.91 -12.23 -37.84
C ARG A 305 53.87 -11.18 -38.23
N ASN A 306 53.67 -10.97 -39.52
CA ASN A 306 52.67 -10.03 -40.03
C ASN A 306 51.25 -10.43 -39.60
N LEU A 307 50.91 -11.73 -39.65
CA LEU A 307 49.61 -12.23 -39.19
C LEU A 307 49.38 -11.99 -37.70
N LYS A 308 50.43 -12.20 -36.89
CA LYS A 308 50.38 -11.94 -35.46
C LYS A 308 50.18 -10.46 -35.17
N GLU A 309 50.89 -9.58 -35.88
CA GLU A 309 50.73 -8.13 -35.78
C GLU A 309 49.32 -7.67 -36.20
N GLU A 310 48.74 -8.24 -37.27
CA GLU A 310 47.36 -7.97 -37.70
C GLU A 310 46.34 -8.39 -36.62
N LEU A 311 46.53 -9.55 -36.00
CA LEU A 311 45.65 -10.04 -34.93
C LEU A 311 45.76 -9.16 -33.67
N GLU A 312 46.97 -8.74 -33.30
CA GLU A 312 47.20 -7.81 -32.19
C GLU A 312 46.59 -6.43 -32.48
N GLN A 313 46.67 -5.94 -33.73
CA GLN A 313 46.01 -4.70 -34.15
C GLN A 313 44.49 -4.82 -34.08
N GLN A 314 43.91 -5.92 -34.57
CA GLN A 314 42.47 -6.22 -34.45
C GLN A 314 42.04 -6.24 -32.99
N GLN A 315 42.76 -6.99 -32.12
CA GLN A 315 42.46 -7.07 -30.69
C GLN A 315 42.55 -5.70 -30.00
N SER A 316 43.56 -4.90 -30.34
CA SER A 316 43.70 -3.51 -29.87
C SER A 316 42.55 -2.62 -30.35
N GLY A 317 42.13 -2.76 -31.61
CA GLY A 317 40.98 -2.07 -32.18
C GLY A 317 39.67 -2.41 -31.48
N TRP A 318 39.42 -3.70 -31.22
CA TRP A 318 38.27 -4.17 -30.43
C TRP A 318 38.28 -3.64 -29.01
N LYS A 319 39.45 -3.65 -28.36
CA LYS A 319 39.61 -3.12 -27.01
C LYS A 319 39.35 -1.61 -26.95
N LYS A 320 39.71 -0.86 -27.99
CA LYS A 320 39.39 0.58 -28.12
C LYS A 320 37.89 0.80 -28.33
N LYS A 321 37.26 0.09 -29.27
CA LYS A 321 35.80 0.17 -29.52
C LYS A 321 34.99 -0.16 -28.27
N LEU A 322 35.38 -1.20 -27.53
CA LEU A 322 34.69 -1.57 -26.28
C LEU A 322 34.78 -0.46 -25.24
N LYS A 323 35.95 0.18 -25.10
CA LYS A 323 36.12 1.33 -24.20
C LYS A 323 35.31 2.55 -24.63
N GLU A 324 35.18 2.78 -25.93
CA GLU A 324 34.39 3.87 -26.50
C GLU A 324 32.89 3.67 -26.21
N VAL A 325 32.35 2.48 -26.47
CA VAL A 325 30.97 2.12 -26.14
C VAL A 325 30.70 2.22 -24.64
N GLN A 326 31.64 1.76 -23.79
CA GLN A 326 31.52 1.92 -22.34
C GLN A 326 31.51 3.40 -21.90
N ARG A 327 32.30 4.25 -22.57
CA ARG A 327 32.32 5.69 -22.30
C ARG A 327 31.00 6.34 -22.71
N ASP A 328 30.49 6.03 -23.91
CA ASP A 328 29.22 6.59 -24.40
C ASP A 328 28.04 6.16 -23.54
N HIS A 329 27.96 4.87 -23.16
CA HIS A 329 26.96 4.40 -22.21
C HIS A 329 27.06 5.09 -20.84
N GLY A 330 28.28 5.40 -20.39
CA GLY A 330 28.52 6.16 -19.17
C GLY A 330 27.97 7.59 -19.25
N VAL A 331 28.14 8.27 -20.39
CA VAL A 331 27.61 9.62 -20.64
C VAL A 331 26.10 9.59 -20.72
N GLU A 332 25.51 8.69 -21.49
CA GLU A 332 24.05 8.54 -21.62
C GLU A 332 23.39 8.26 -20.27
N LYS A 333 24.01 7.40 -19.44
CA LYS A 333 23.53 7.13 -18.09
C LYS A 333 23.54 8.40 -17.21
N GLN A 334 24.58 9.23 -17.31
CA GLN A 334 24.65 10.48 -16.57
C GLN A 334 23.61 11.50 -17.05
N GLU A 335 23.40 11.60 -18.37
CA GLU A 335 22.35 12.46 -18.95
C GLU A 335 20.96 12.03 -18.50
N LEU A 336 20.65 10.73 -18.56
CA LEU A 336 19.38 10.20 -18.09
C LEU A 336 19.19 10.41 -16.58
N GLN A 337 20.24 10.29 -15.78
CA GLN A 337 20.20 10.60 -14.35
C GLN A 337 19.88 12.08 -14.10
N TYR A 338 20.56 12.98 -14.81
CA TYR A 338 20.32 14.41 -14.73
C TYR A 338 18.88 14.77 -15.14
N GLU A 339 18.38 14.21 -16.24
CA GLU A 339 17.02 14.42 -16.72
C GLU A 339 15.99 13.93 -15.68
N ASN A 340 16.25 12.78 -15.05
CA ASN A 340 15.40 12.22 -14.00
C ASN A 340 15.34 13.12 -12.76
N GLU A 341 16.50 13.63 -12.31
CA GLU A 341 16.57 14.58 -11.19
C GLU A 341 15.86 15.89 -11.53
N ARG A 342 16.03 16.40 -12.76
CA ARG A 342 15.35 17.61 -13.23
C ARG A 342 13.83 17.44 -13.23
N LEU A 343 13.33 16.32 -13.76
CA LEU A 343 11.90 16.00 -13.79
C LEU A 343 11.33 15.81 -12.38
N LYS A 344 12.04 15.10 -11.49
CA LYS A 344 11.65 14.98 -10.08
C LYS A 344 11.56 16.34 -9.41
N ALA A 345 12.55 17.21 -9.60
CA ALA A 345 12.54 18.56 -9.04
C ALA A 345 11.39 19.42 -9.58
N SER A 346 11.02 19.24 -10.86
CA SER A 346 9.84 19.89 -11.45
C SER A 346 8.54 19.38 -10.82
N MET A 347 8.36 18.07 -10.74
CA MET A 347 7.19 17.44 -10.12
C MET A 347 7.00 17.89 -8.66
N THR A 348 8.09 17.95 -7.87
CA THR A 348 8.01 18.44 -6.50
C THR A 348 7.61 19.90 -6.43
N ARG A 349 8.11 20.75 -7.35
CA ARG A 349 7.72 22.17 -7.43
C ARG A 349 6.25 22.33 -7.80
N ASP A 350 5.77 21.56 -8.76
CA ASP A 350 4.37 21.60 -9.20
C ASP A 350 3.44 21.12 -8.07
N GLN A 351 3.82 20.05 -7.37
CA GLN A 351 3.09 19.57 -6.19
C GLN A 351 3.02 20.63 -5.10
N GLN A 352 4.15 21.27 -4.76
CA GLN A 352 4.18 22.35 -3.77
C GLN A 352 3.32 23.55 -4.18
N ALA A 353 3.28 23.90 -5.46
CA ALA A 353 2.44 24.98 -5.96
C ALA A 353 0.94 24.66 -5.80
N VAL A 354 0.54 23.42 -6.12
CA VAL A 354 -0.83 22.93 -5.91
C VAL A 354 -1.17 22.93 -4.42
N ASP A 355 -0.30 22.41 -3.56
CA ASP A 355 -0.52 22.36 -2.10
C ASP A 355 -0.68 23.76 -1.51
N GLN A 356 0.12 24.73 -1.97
CA GLN A 356 -0.02 26.13 -1.58
C GLN A 356 -1.36 26.73 -2.04
N GLN A 357 -1.81 26.41 -3.25
CA GLN A 357 -3.10 26.88 -3.76
C GLN A 357 -4.26 26.30 -2.94
N VAL A 358 -4.24 24.99 -2.66
CA VAL A 358 -5.24 24.31 -1.82
C VAL A 358 -5.25 24.91 -0.41
N THR A 359 -4.07 25.15 0.17
CA THR A 359 -3.95 25.75 1.51
C THR A 359 -4.55 27.16 1.55
N LYS A 360 -4.27 28.00 0.53
CA LYS A 360 -4.87 29.33 0.40
C LYS A 360 -6.40 29.27 0.27
N GLN A 361 -6.92 28.36 -0.54
CA GLN A 361 -8.37 28.16 -0.67
C GLN A 361 -8.99 27.72 0.66
N MET A 362 -8.36 26.79 1.37
CA MET A 362 -8.83 26.31 2.68
C MET A 362 -8.85 27.43 3.73
N GLN A 363 -7.82 28.28 3.77
CA GLN A 363 -7.78 29.45 4.66
C GLN A 363 -8.86 30.49 4.32
N SER A 364 -9.12 30.72 3.03
CA SER A 364 -10.19 31.61 2.57
C SER A 364 -11.57 31.09 3.00
N LEU A 365 -11.86 29.80 2.77
CA LEU A 365 -13.09 29.15 3.22
C LEU A 365 -13.24 29.19 4.74
N LYS A 366 -12.16 28.92 5.49
CA LYS A 366 -12.16 29.02 6.96
C LYS A 366 -12.52 30.43 7.43
N SER A 367 -12.02 31.46 6.75
CA SER A 367 -12.36 32.86 7.05
C SER A 367 -13.82 33.17 6.74
N GLN A 368 -14.34 32.69 5.61
CA GLN A 368 -15.76 32.82 5.26
C GLN A 368 -16.68 32.13 6.27
N ILE A 369 -16.34 30.92 6.71
CA ILE A 369 -17.09 30.21 7.75
C ILE A 369 -17.10 31.03 9.05
N LYS A 370 -15.95 31.57 9.46
CA LYS A 370 -15.86 32.41 10.67
C LYS A 370 -16.73 33.67 10.56
N GLU A 371 -16.78 34.30 9.39
CA GLU A 371 -17.63 35.47 9.15
C GLU A 371 -19.12 35.11 9.15
N LYS A 372 -19.50 33.99 8.53
CA LYS A 372 -20.87 33.46 8.58
C LYS A 372 -21.29 33.12 10.00
N ASN A 373 -20.42 32.53 10.81
CA ASN A 373 -20.70 32.23 12.22
C ASN A 373 -20.94 33.49 13.05
N LYS A 374 -20.16 34.56 12.83
CA LYS A 374 -20.42 35.86 13.47
C LYS A 374 -21.77 36.43 13.08
N LEU A 375 -22.14 36.30 11.80
CA LEU A 375 -23.43 36.75 11.31
C LEU A 375 -24.58 35.96 11.97
N ILE A 376 -24.42 34.64 12.11
CA ILE A 376 -25.37 33.78 12.82
C ILE A 376 -25.52 34.23 14.27
N GLN A 377 -24.42 34.44 15.01
CA GLN A 377 -24.46 34.95 16.39
C GLN A 377 -25.19 36.29 16.51
N ASN A 378 -24.96 37.22 15.57
CA ASN A 378 -25.69 38.48 15.56
C ASN A 378 -27.19 38.29 15.33
N TYR A 379 -27.58 37.38 14.44
CA TYR A 379 -28.99 37.04 14.23
C TYR A 379 -29.60 36.35 15.45
N GLU A 380 -28.88 35.46 16.11
CA GLU A 380 -29.31 34.81 17.36
C GLU A 380 -29.56 35.85 18.46
N LEU A 381 -28.63 36.79 18.66
CA LEU A 381 -28.82 37.90 19.60
C LEU A 381 -30.02 38.76 19.26
N THR A 382 -30.22 39.07 17.97
CA THR A 382 -31.38 39.84 17.51
C THR A 382 -32.69 39.09 17.77
N ILE A 383 -32.71 37.78 17.54
CA ILE A 383 -33.87 36.91 17.83
C ILE A 383 -34.13 36.87 19.34
N GLU A 384 -33.09 36.77 20.17
CA GLU A 384 -33.22 36.76 21.63
C GLU A 384 -33.82 38.09 22.13
N ASP A 385 -33.36 39.22 21.59
CA ASP A 385 -33.83 40.55 21.98
C ASP A 385 -35.28 40.82 21.54
N LEU A 386 -35.64 40.37 20.33
CA LEU A 386 -37.03 40.36 19.83
C LEU A 386 -37.93 39.42 20.65
N SER A 387 -37.38 38.31 21.15
CA SER A 387 -38.11 37.37 22.01
C SER A 387 -38.34 37.93 23.41
N ARG A 388 -37.38 38.68 23.96
CA ARG A 388 -37.51 39.40 25.26
C ARG A 388 -38.50 40.55 25.19
N SER A 389 -38.64 41.20 24.04
CA SER A 389 -39.52 42.35 23.83
C SER A 389 -41.01 41.98 23.63
N ARG A 390 -41.34 40.67 23.58
CA ARG A 390 -42.70 40.18 23.38
C ARG A 390 -43.29 39.71 24.70
N GLU A 391 -43.94 40.61 25.44
CA GLU A 391 -44.79 40.22 26.57
C GLU A 391 -45.98 39.39 26.05
N VAL A 392 -45.91 38.08 26.25
CA VAL A 392 -47.04 37.16 26.01
C VAL A 392 -47.60 36.74 27.37
N PRO A 393 -48.93 36.77 27.58
CA PRO A 393 -49.55 36.36 28.84
C PRO A 393 -49.24 34.89 29.16
N GLN A 394 -48.82 34.65 30.41
CA GLN A 394 -48.48 33.34 30.94
C GLN A 394 -49.67 32.37 30.89
N VAL A 395 -49.46 31.18 30.31
CA VAL A 395 -50.28 29.98 30.54
C VAL A 395 -49.39 28.94 31.20
N ALA A 396 -49.97 28.26 32.19
CA ALA A 396 -49.32 27.45 33.23
C ALA A 396 -48.22 26.47 32.76
N GLN A 397 -47.14 26.45 33.56
CA GLN A 397 -46.02 25.52 33.49
C GLN A 397 -46.47 24.06 33.64
N VAL A 398 -46.11 23.22 32.66
CA VAL A 398 -45.84 21.80 32.87
C VAL A 398 -44.32 21.64 32.92
N VAL A 399 -43.81 21.30 34.09
CA VAL A 399 -42.38 21.09 34.33
C VAL A 399 -41.97 19.73 33.76
N LEU A 400 -41.11 19.75 32.74
CA LEU A 400 -40.20 18.65 32.42
C LEU A 400 -38.77 19.14 32.69
N PRO A 401 -37.89 18.34 33.31
CA PRO A 401 -36.54 18.77 33.64
C PRO A 401 -35.68 18.74 32.37
N ALA A 402 -35.51 19.90 31.74
CA ALA A 402 -34.45 20.13 30.77
C ALA A 402 -33.20 20.58 31.54
N GLY A 403 -32.28 19.64 31.76
CA GLY A 403 -30.93 19.97 32.22
C GLY A 403 -30.26 20.84 31.17
N ALA A 404 -29.85 22.04 31.56
CA ALA A 404 -29.10 22.96 30.74
C ALA A 404 -27.76 22.35 30.33
N ILE A 405 -27.59 22.07 29.04
CA ILE A 405 -26.28 21.85 28.45
C ILE A 405 -25.76 23.23 28.06
N LYS A 406 -24.78 23.74 28.81
CA LYS A 406 -23.95 24.85 28.36
C LYS A 406 -22.91 24.27 27.41
N ASP A 407 -23.12 24.45 26.12
CA ASP A 407 -22.11 24.20 25.09
C ASP A 407 -21.12 25.36 25.03
N GLU A 408 -20.24 25.43 26.02
CA GLU A 408 -18.94 26.10 25.88
C GLU A 408 -17.87 25.11 26.34
N ALA A 409 -17.46 24.23 25.43
CA ALA A 409 -16.28 23.39 25.62
C ALA A 409 -15.47 23.41 24.32
N SER A 410 -14.23 23.88 24.41
CA SER A 410 -13.25 23.75 23.33
C SER A 410 -12.94 22.27 23.10
N GLU A 411 -12.62 21.91 21.85
CA GLU A 411 -12.39 20.52 21.41
C GLU A 411 -11.37 19.75 22.26
N ASP A 412 -10.47 20.44 22.96
CA ASP A 412 -9.46 19.87 23.88
C ASP A 412 -10.02 19.37 25.25
N GLU A 413 -11.19 19.84 25.72
CA GLU A 413 -11.79 19.41 27.01
C GLU A 413 -12.64 18.14 26.90
N LEU A 414 -13.17 17.84 25.70
CA LEU A 414 -14.05 16.69 25.47
C LEU A 414 -13.29 15.35 25.54
N ASP A 415 -12.03 15.33 25.13
CA ASP A 415 -11.20 14.12 25.11
C ASP A 415 -10.77 13.67 26.52
N TYR A 416 -10.55 14.64 27.42
CA TYR A 416 -10.23 14.38 28.83
C TYR A 416 -11.47 13.88 29.60
N SER A 417 -12.65 14.45 29.33
CA SER A 417 -13.93 14.03 29.93
C SER A 417 -14.32 12.60 29.51
N LEU A 418 -14.11 12.24 28.25
CA LEU A 418 -14.39 10.89 27.76
C LEU A 418 -13.50 9.83 28.43
N SER A 419 -12.21 10.14 28.60
CA SER A 419 -11.23 9.28 29.28
C SER A 419 -11.57 9.06 30.76
N GLN A 420 -12.12 10.07 31.43
CA GLN A 420 -12.49 9.99 32.84
C GLN A 420 -13.82 9.24 33.06
N ASN A 421 -14.75 9.35 32.11
CA ASN A 421 -15.98 8.57 32.07
C ASN A 421 -15.72 7.07 31.80
N LEU A 422 -14.74 6.75 30.96
CA LEU A 422 -14.32 5.36 30.72
C LEU A 422 -13.71 4.70 31.96
N LYS A 423 -12.89 5.43 32.72
CA LYS A 423 -12.33 4.95 34.00
C LYS A 423 -13.39 4.72 35.06
N THR A 424 -14.34 5.63 35.22
CA THR A 424 -15.44 5.48 36.18
C THR A 424 -16.37 4.32 35.84
N ILE A 425 -16.59 4.02 34.56
CA ILE A 425 -17.34 2.82 34.12
C ILE A 425 -16.56 1.54 34.46
N ASP A 426 -15.24 1.51 34.29
CA ASP A 426 -14.42 0.34 34.63
C ASP A 426 -14.37 0.10 36.15
N ASP A 427 -14.30 1.18 36.94
CA ASP A 427 -14.35 1.12 38.41
C ASP A 427 -15.71 0.62 38.92
N LEU A 428 -16.82 1.03 38.29
CA LEU A 428 -18.17 0.51 38.59
C LEU A 428 -18.32 -0.97 38.23
N ARG A 429 -17.69 -1.43 37.14
CA ARG A 429 -17.67 -2.86 36.76
C ARG A 429 -16.85 -3.72 37.71
N ARG A 430 -15.85 -3.15 38.40
CA ARG A 430 -15.04 -3.85 39.41
C ARG A 430 -15.72 -3.94 40.77
N ASN A 431 -16.81 -3.19 41.00
CA ASN A 431 -17.55 -3.19 42.26
C ASN A 431 -18.49 -4.42 42.37
N PRO A 432 -18.26 -5.35 43.32
CA PRO A 432 -19.07 -6.57 43.46
C PRO A 432 -20.54 -6.31 43.83
N ASP A 433 -20.81 -5.24 44.57
CA ASP A 433 -22.16 -4.90 45.02
C ASP A 433 -23.00 -4.26 43.89
N PHE A 434 -22.34 -3.49 43.01
CA PHE A 434 -22.96 -2.97 41.79
C PHE A 434 -23.36 -4.12 40.86
N ILE A 435 -22.46 -5.09 40.64
CA ILE A 435 -22.80 -6.28 39.84
C ILE A 435 -23.94 -7.09 40.48
N LYS A 436 -23.98 -7.25 41.81
CA LYS A 436 -25.08 -7.96 42.48
C LYS A 436 -26.44 -7.27 42.30
N GLN A 437 -26.49 -5.93 42.40
CA GLN A 437 -27.74 -5.18 42.27
C GLN A 437 -28.32 -5.24 40.86
N PHE A 438 -27.46 -5.23 39.83
CA PHE A 438 -27.90 -5.22 38.43
C PHE A 438 -27.93 -6.61 37.78
N ARG A 439 -27.43 -7.65 38.45
CA ARG A 439 -27.47 -9.04 37.97
C ARG A 439 -28.87 -9.50 37.51
N PRO A 440 -29.97 -9.26 38.26
CA PRO A 440 -31.29 -9.73 37.83
C PRO A 440 -31.74 -9.05 36.52
N ILE A 441 -31.40 -7.78 36.35
CA ILE A 441 -31.76 -6.99 35.16
C ILE A 441 -30.91 -7.44 33.97
N LEU A 442 -29.62 -7.70 34.18
CA LEU A 442 -28.71 -8.20 33.15
C LEU A 442 -29.08 -9.63 32.72
N GLU A 443 -29.46 -10.50 33.66
CA GLU A 443 -29.95 -11.85 33.37
C GLU A 443 -31.27 -11.81 32.60
N GLN A 444 -32.22 -10.95 33.01
CA GLN A 444 -33.49 -10.78 32.29
C GLN A 444 -33.27 -10.25 30.87
N THR A 445 -32.40 -9.24 30.72
CA THR A 445 -32.06 -8.68 29.39
C THR A 445 -31.31 -9.70 28.53
N LEU A 446 -30.47 -10.54 29.13
CA LEU A 446 -29.78 -11.63 28.43
C LEU A 446 -30.77 -12.71 27.99
N ILE A 447 -31.74 -13.08 28.83
CA ILE A 447 -32.82 -14.02 28.49
C ILE A 447 -33.65 -13.48 27.33
N GLU A 448 -34.13 -12.23 27.40
CA GLU A 448 -34.89 -11.60 26.32
C GLU A 448 -34.08 -11.56 25.00
N LYS A 449 -32.77 -11.32 25.10
CA LYS A 449 -31.89 -11.31 23.94
C LYS A 449 -31.64 -12.71 23.38
N LEU A 450 -31.50 -13.73 24.23
CA LEU A 450 -31.38 -15.13 23.82
C LEU A 450 -32.68 -15.65 23.19
N GLU A 451 -33.84 -15.26 23.72
CA GLU A 451 -35.15 -15.55 23.14
C GLU A 451 -35.32 -14.86 21.77
N SER A 452 -34.86 -13.62 21.63
CA SER A 452 -34.85 -12.91 20.34
C SER A 452 -33.93 -13.54 19.29
N LEU A 453 -32.93 -14.31 19.73
CA LEU A 453 -32.00 -15.08 18.90
C LEU A 453 -32.44 -16.54 18.68
N GLY A 454 -33.65 -16.90 19.15
CA GLY A 454 -34.27 -18.21 18.91
C GLY A 454 -33.94 -19.30 19.94
N VAL A 455 -33.25 -18.97 21.02
CA VAL A 455 -32.92 -19.90 22.11
C VAL A 455 -34.00 -19.79 23.17
N LYS A 456 -34.97 -20.71 23.17
CA LYS A 456 -36.02 -20.76 24.20
C LYS A 456 -35.50 -21.40 25.48
N LYS A 457 -35.87 -20.83 26.62
CA LYS A 457 -35.69 -21.42 27.95
C LYS A 457 -36.45 -22.75 27.99
N VAL A 458 -35.75 -23.87 28.14
CA VAL A 458 -36.39 -25.17 28.42
C VAL A 458 -36.94 -25.06 29.85
N GLY A 459 -38.26 -25.02 29.98
CA GLY A 459 -38.92 -25.14 31.28
C GLY A 459 -38.64 -26.52 31.86
N GLU A 460 -38.25 -26.54 33.14
CA GLU A 460 -38.29 -27.74 33.97
C GLU A 460 -39.74 -28.25 34.02
N ASP A 461 -40.09 -29.17 33.14
CA ASP A 461 -41.35 -29.92 33.19
C ASP A 461 -41.19 -31.28 32.50
N VAL A 462 -40.13 -32.03 32.83
CA VAL A 462 -40.08 -33.50 32.62
C VAL A 462 -39.18 -34.13 33.68
N LEU A 463 -39.73 -34.45 34.86
CA LEU A 463 -39.30 -35.59 35.68
C LEU A 463 -40.49 -36.03 36.57
N GLN A 464 -41.55 -36.53 35.92
CA GLN A 464 -42.48 -37.48 36.51
C GLN A 464 -42.67 -38.64 35.54
N CYS A 465 -41.97 -39.75 35.81
CA CYS A 465 -42.39 -41.14 35.68
C CYS A 465 -41.18 -42.06 35.45
N LYS A 466 -40.73 -42.72 36.52
CA LYS A 466 -40.53 -44.17 36.66
C LYS A 466 -39.71 -44.44 37.94
N ASP A 467 -40.41 -44.79 39.01
CA ASP A 467 -40.44 -46.17 39.52
C ASP A 467 -41.86 -46.49 40.01
#